data_AF-A0A8J6LWV9-F1
#
_entry.id   AF-A0A8J6LWV9-F1
#
_cell.length_a   1.000
_cell.length_b   1.000
_cell.length_c   1.000
_cell.angle_alpha   90.00
_cell.angle_beta   90.00
_cell.angle_gamma   90.00
#
_symmetry.space_group_name_H-M   'P 1'
#
loop_
_entity.id
_entity.type
_entity.pdbx_description
1 polymer ?
#
loop_
_entity_poly.entity_id
_entity_poly.type
_entity_poly.pdbx_seq_one_letter_code
_entity_poly.pdbx_strand_id
1 'polypeptide(L)'
;MKQVTIQYSHPAEDSEFAAGLRQRGLIPLLVNGEFLAATTQEHMAQALDMTRARQAEDTASENLRYRNNLLAAMLEGVEKGPDTQDFPNDALLLFIEGVTLHGYETATDMPFCTVRFREDAVEEPVLEVRPEANQ
;
A
#
# COMPACT_ATOMS: atom_id res chain seq x y z
N MET A 1 -10.45 18.05 2.56
CA MET A 1 -10.66 16.59 2.54
C MET A 1 -9.29 15.95 2.57
N LYS A 2 -8.97 15.18 3.61
CA LYS A 2 -7.66 14.53 3.73
C LYS A 2 -7.63 13.23 2.93
N GLN A 3 -6.46 12.88 2.41
CA GLN A 3 -6.25 11.65 1.65
C GLN A 3 -4.82 11.14 1.82
N VAL A 4 -4.65 9.84 1.59
CA VAL A 4 -3.34 9.17 1.53
C VAL A 4 -3.28 8.38 0.22
N THR A 5 -2.20 8.57 -0.54
CA THR A 5 -1.87 7.71 -1.68
C THR A 5 -0.71 6.81 -1.28
N ILE A 6 -0.89 5.50 -1.43
CA ILE A 6 0.17 4.51 -1.20
C ILE A 6 0.49 3.86 -2.54
N GLN A 7 1.75 3.95 -2.95
CA GLN A 7 2.21 3.47 -4.23
C GLN A 7 3.18 2.30 -4.04
N TYR A 8 2.85 1.18 -4.69
CA TYR A 8 3.74 0.06 -4.91
C TYR A 8 4.44 0.27 -6.27
N SER A 9 5.65 0.80 -6.21
CA SER A 9 6.25 1.53 -7.34
C SER A 9 6.93 0.69 -8.42
N HIS A 10 6.65 1.06 -9.67
CA HIS A 10 7.22 0.47 -10.88
C HIS A 10 8.69 0.88 -11.11
N PRO A 11 9.53 0.00 -11.70
CA PRO A 11 10.88 0.24 -12.25
C PRO A 11 11.19 1.61 -12.86
N ALA A 12 10.20 2.30 -13.41
CA ALA A 12 10.34 3.52 -14.20
C ALA A 12 10.32 4.81 -13.36
N GLU A 13 10.31 4.70 -12.03
CA GLU A 13 10.52 5.89 -11.18
C GLU A 13 12.01 6.26 -11.16
N ASP A 14 12.34 7.27 -11.98
CA ASP A 14 13.62 7.85 -12.41
C ASP A 14 14.67 8.22 -11.32
N SER A 15 14.57 7.70 -10.10
CA SER A 15 15.61 7.90 -9.09
C SER A 15 16.61 6.73 -9.10
N GLU A 16 17.91 7.05 -9.09
CA GLU A 16 18.99 6.08 -8.87
C GLU A 16 18.78 5.27 -7.57
N PHE A 17 18.12 5.88 -6.59
CA PHE A 17 17.73 5.26 -5.33
C PHE A 17 16.77 4.07 -5.53
N ALA A 18 15.68 4.26 -6.27
CA ALA A 18 14.71 3.20 -6.54
C ALA A 18 15.33 2.07 -7.40
N ALA A 19 16.21 2.42 -8.33
CA ALA A 19 16.99 1.43 -9.10
C ALA A 19 17.89 0.58 -8.20
N GLY A 20 18.59 1.20 -7.24
CA GLY A 20 19.45 0.51 -6.28
C GLY A 20 18.70 -0.45 -5.35
N LEU A 21 17.49 -0.10 -4.92
CA LEU A 21 16.61 -1.00 -4.15
C LEU A 21 16.22 -2.24 -4.96
N ARG A 22 15.85 -2.04 -6.23
CA ARG A 22 15.41 -3.13 -7.11
C ARG A 22 16.52 -4.11 -7.46
N GLN A 23 17.75 -3.64 -7.65
CA GLN A 23 18.90 -4.53 -7.84
C GLN A 23 19.11 -5.49 -6.66
N ARG A 24 18.57 -5.15 -5.48
CA ARG A 24 18.60 -5.97 -4.27
C ARG A 24 17.32 -6.80 -4.07
N GLY A 25 16.42 -6.81 -5.05
CA GLY A 25 15.12 -7.49 -4.96
C GLY A 25 14.08 -6.77 -4.11
N LEU A 26 14.31 -5.48 -3.81
CA LEU A 26 13.40 -4.66 -2.99
C LEU A 26 12.53 -3.75 -3.87
N ILE A 27 11.29 -3.57 -3.47
CA ILE A 27 10.27 -2.77 -4.16
C ILE A 27 9.89 -1.60 -3.25
N PRO A 28 10.05 -0.34 -3.72
CA PRO A 28 9.73 0.83 -2.90
C PRO A 28 8.22 1.00 -2.71
N LEU A 29 7.84 1.30 -1.47
CA LEU A 29 6.54 1.81 -1.08
C LEU A 29 6.66 3.31 -0.87
N LEU A 30 5.85 4.08 -1.58
CA LEU A 30 5.79 5.52 -1.43
C LEU A 30 4.46 5.93 -0.83
N VAL A 31 4.49 6.91 0.07
CA VAL A 31 3.30 7.53 0.64
C VAL A 31 3.30 8.99 0.24
N ASN A 32 2.25 9.41 -0.47
CA ASN A 32 2.13 10.75 -1.05
C ASN A 32 3.35 11.16 -1.92
N GLY A 33 3.98 10.17 -2.56
CA GLY A 33 5.17 10.37 -3.41
C GLY A 33 6.50 10.41 -2.65
N GLU A 34 6.49 10.29 -1.32
CA GLU A 34 7.70 10.19 -0.51
C GLU A 34 8.04 8.73 -0.23
N PHE A 35 9.32 8.37 -0.32
CA PHE A 35 9.77 7.04 0.04
C PHE A 35 9.52 6.77 1.52
N LEU A 36 8.79 5.70 1.80
CA LEU A 36 8.57 5.24 3.16
C LEU A 36 9.46 4.05 3.50
N ALA A 37 9.34 2.98 2.71
CA ALA A 37 9.97 1.71 2.98
C ALA A 37 10.19 0.93 1.69
N ALA A 38 10.96 -0.13 1.79
CA ALA A 38 11.11 -1.09 0.71
C ALA A 38 10.67 -2.47 1.20
N THR A 39 9.94 -3.19 0.36
CA THR A 39 9.44 -4.54 0.64
C THR A 39 9.95 -5.54 -0.40
N THR A 40 9.61 -6.82 -0.28
CA THR A 40 9.86 -7.82 -1.31
C THR A 40 8.53 -8.32 -1.87
N GLN A 41 8.56 -8.96 -3.04
CA GLN A 41 7.37 -9.62 -3.57
C GLN A 41 6.88 -10.75 -2.65
N GLU A 42 7.79 -11.42 -1.94
CA GLU A 42 7.46 -12.46 -0.96
C GLU A 42 6.75 -11.89 0.27
N HIS A 43 7.26 -10.80 0.86
CA HIS A 43 6.57 -10.14 1.98
C HIS A 43 5.21 -9.59 1.56
N MET A 44 5.09 -9.12 0.32
CA MET A 44 3.81 -8.70 -0.24
C MET A 44 2.81 -9.86 -0.34
N ALA A 45 3.27 -11.04 -0.77
CA ALA A 45 2.45 -12.26 -0.81
C ALA A 45 1.97 -12.66 0.58
N GLN A 46 2.88 -12.69 1.56
CA GLN A 46 2.56 -13.00 2.94
C GLN A 46 1.53 -12.01 3.53
N ALA A 47 1.69 -10.72 3.24
CA ALA A 47 0.77 -9.68 3.71
C ALA A 47 -0.62 -9.83 3.09
N LEU A 48 -0.72 -10.18 1.80
CA LEU A 48 -1.99 -10.50 1.13
C LEU A 48 -2.68 -11.70 1.78
N ASP A 49 -1.95 -12.81 1.97
CA ASP A 49 -2.51 -14.03 2.56
C ASP A 49 -3.00 -13.79 3.99
N MET A 50 -2.21 -13.10 4.82
CA MET A 50 -2.61 -12.76 6.19
C MET A 50 -3.83 -11.83 6.23
N THR A 51 -3.88 -10.83 5.35
CA THR A 51 -5.00 -9.89 5.29
C THR A 51 -6.29 -10.60 4.86
N ARG A 52 -6.21 -11.50 3.87
CA ARG A 52 -7.37 -12.30 3.44
C ARG A 52 -7.87 -13.23 4.54
N ALA A 53 -6.96 -13.91 5.24
CA ALA A 53 -7.33 -14.78 6.35
C ALA A 53 -8.08 -14.00 7.44
N ARG A 54 -7.55 -12.82 7.82
CA ARG A 54 -8.23 -11.89 8.75
C ARG A 54 -9.60 -11.46 8.23
N GLN A 55 -9.67 -10.97 7.00
CA GLN A 55 -10.92 -10.47 6.38
C GLN A 55 -12.01 -11.55 6.30
N ALA A 56 -11.63 -12.82 6.16
CA ALA A 56 -12.55 -13.96 6.13
C ALA A 56 -13.13 -14.30 7.51
N GLU A 57 -12.43 -13.98 8.58
CA GLU A 57 -12.87 -14.18 9.97
C GLU A 57 -13.66 -12.98 10.51
N ASP A 58 -13.34 -11.77 10.04
CA ASP A 58 -13.93 -10.51 10.49
C ASP A 58 -15.25 -10.15 9.78
N THR A 59 -16.14 -9.47 10.49
CA THR A 59 -17.33 -8.86 9.89
C THR A 59 -16.97 -7.67 8.99
N ALA A 60 -17.87 -7.29 8.08
CA ALA A 60 -17.68 -6.12 7.23
C ALA A 60 -17.43 -4.82 8.03
N SER A 61 -18.09 -4.66 9.18
CA SER A 61 -17.91 -3.49 10.07
C SER A 61 -16.56 -3.52 10.79
N GLU A 62 -16.05 -4.70 11.16
CA GLU A 62 -14.71 -4.85 11.75
C GLU A 62 -13.62 -4.52 10.72
N ASN A 63 -13.75 -5.03 9.50
CA ASN A 63 -12.87 -4.70 8.37
C ASN A 63 -12.88 -3.19 8.05
N LEU A 64 -14.05 -2.56 8.08
CA LEU A 64 -14.17 -1.11 7.88
C LEU A 64 -13.52 -0.32 9.02
N ARG A 65 -13.75 -0.72 10.27
CA ARG A 65 -13.12 -0.08 11.44
C ARG A 65 -11.60 -0.20 11.40
N TYR A 66 -11.09 -1.38 11.03
CA TYR A 66 -9.66 -1.61 10.90
C TYR A 66 -9.03 -0.67 9.86
N ARG A 67 -9.62 -0.57 8.66
CA ARG A 67 -9.17 0.36 7.61
C ARG A 67 -9.23 1.82 8.05
N ASN A 68 -10.27 2.25 8.77
CA ASN A 68 -10.35 3.60 9.32
C ASN A 68 -9.22 3.89 10.30
N ASN A 69 -8.91 2.94 11.18
CA ASN A 69 -7.83 3.09 12.16
C ASN A 69 -6.47 3.23 11.46
N LEU A 70 -6.21 2.37 10.45
CA LEU A 70 -5.00 2.47 9.64
C LEU A 70 -4.92 3.82 8.91
N LEU A 71 -6.01 4.26 8.27
CA LEU A 71 -6.02 5.57 7.58
C LEU A 71 -5.79 6.74 8.54
N ALA A 72 -6.39 6.70 9.74
CA ALA A 72 -6.19 7.74 10.74
C ALA A 72 -4.72 7.81 11.21
N ALA A 73 -4.11 6.67 11.50
CA ALA A 73 -2.68 6.58 11.84
C ALA A 73 -1.80 7.09 10.69
N MET A 74 -2.16 6.76 9.45
CA MET A 74 -1.44 7.21 8.26
C MET A 74 -1.54 8.73 8.06
N LEU A 75 -2.72 9.31 8.23
CA LEU A 75 -2.92 10.76 8.14
C LEU A 75 -2.14 11.50 9.25
N GLU A 76 -2.14 10.97 10.46
CA GLU A 76 -1.36 11.52 11.58
C GLU A 76 0.15 11.45 11.32
N GLY A 77 0.65 10.34 10.78
CA GLY A 77 2.07 10.20 10.45
C GLY A 77 2.52 11.11 9.31
N VAL A 78 1.71 11.27 8.24
CA VAL A 78 2.00 12.25 7.17
C VAL A 78 2.10 13.66 7.74
N GLU A 79 1.23 14.04 8.67
CA GLU A 79 1.26 15.37 9.29
C GLU A 79 2.48 15.60 10.19
N LYS A 80 2.99 14.54 10.84
CA LYS A 80 4.16 14.60 11.72
C LYS A 80 5.49 14.43 10.99
N GLY A 81 5.47 13.89 9.77
CA GLY A 81 6.66 13.60 8.95
C GLY A 81 7.13 12.14 9.06
N PRO A 82 7.94 11.67 8.09
CA PRO A 82 8.25 10.25 7.85
C PRO A 82 9.17 9.57 8.88
N ASP A 83 9.59 10.28 9.93
CA ASP A 83 10.54 9.79 10.95
C ASP A 83 9.91 8.86 12.00
N THR A 84 8.64 8.51 11.86
CA THR A 84 7.94 7.59 12.76
C THR A 84 8.24 6.14 12.37
N GLN A 85 9.00 5.42 13.21
CA GLN A 85 9.35 4.00 13.02
C GLN A 85 8.13 3.06 12.91
N ASP A 86 6.95 3.53 13.31
CA ASP A 86 5.70 2.76 13.31
C ASP A 86 4.96 2.75 11.94
N PHE A 87 5.32 3.64 11.02
CA PHE A 87 4.57 3.91 9.79
C PHE A 87 4.68 2.88 8.65
N PRO A 88 5.81 2.17 8.45
CA PRO A 88 5.97 1.22 7.34
C PRO A 88 4.97 0.06 7.32
N ASN A 89 4.61 -0.47 8.49
CA ASN A 89 3.71 -1.62 8.59
C ASN A 89 2.26 -1.22 8.31
N ASP A 90 1.80 -0.12 8.91
CA ASP A 90 0.44 0.38 8.71
C ASP A 90 0.20 0.79 7.25
N ALA A 91 1.20 1.37 6.59
CA ALA A 91 1.13 1.71 5.17
C ALA A 91 1.00 0.46 4.28
N LEU A 92 1.79 -0.58 4.56
CA LEU A 92 1.70 -1.85 3.84
C LEU A 92 0.33 -2.50 4.05
N LEU A 93 -0.14 -2.58 5.30
CA LEU A 93 -1.43 -3.16 5.64
C LEU A 93 -2.58 -2.38 4.98
N LEU A 94 -2.57 -1.05 5.06
CA LEU A 94 -3.59 -0.22 4.41
C LEU A 94 -3.57 -0.40 2.90
N PHE A 95 -2.38 -0.44 2.29
CA PHE A 95 -2.24 -0.72 0.86
C PHE A 95 -2.85 -2.08 0.48
N ILE A 96 -2.54 -3.14 1.23
CA ILE A 96 -3.08 -4.48 0.99
C ILE A 96 -4.59 -4.55 1.18
N GLU A 97 -5.14 -3.89 2.21
CA GLU A 97 -6.58 -3.75 2.39
C GLU A 97 -7.23 -3.10 1.16
N GLY A 98 -6.57 -2.09 0.58
CA GLY A 98 -7.03 -1.47 -0.65
C GLY A 98 -7.00 -2.40 -1.86
N VAL A 99 -5.87 -3.06 -2.07
CA VAL A 99 -5.64 -3.99 -3.18
C VAL A 99 -6.66 -5.13 -3.19
N THR A 100 -6.95 -5.71 -2.01
CA THR A 100 -7.89 -6.85 -1.89
C THR A 100 -9.33 -6.47 -2.26
N LEU A 101 -9.75 -5.22 -2.01
CA LEU A 101 -11.08 -4.72 -2.43
C LEU A 101 -11.24 -4.63 -3.95
N HIS A 102 -10.13 -4.57 -4.69
CA HIS A 102 -10.11 -4.55 -6.15
C HIS A 102 -9.91 -5.96 -6.76
N GLY A 103 -9.97 -7.02 -5.95
CA GLY A 103 -9.98 -8.40 -6.42
C GLY A 103 -8.60 -9.01 -6.72
N TYR A 104 -7.51 -8.37 -6.28
CA TYR A 104 -6.18 -8.95 -6.39
C TYR A 104 -5.95 -9.96 -5.27
N GLU A 105 -5.81 -11.22 -5.67
CA GLU A 105 -5.74 -12.36 -4.75
C GLU A 105 -4.31 -12.84 -4.46
N THR A 106 -3.36 -12.57 -5.36
CA THR A 106 -1.97 -13.02 -5.23
C THR A 106 -1.00 -11.88 -5.54
N ALA A 107 0.18 -11.88 -4.89
CA ALA A 107 1.22 -10.88 -5.15
C ALA A 107 1.87 -11.04 -6.54
N THR A 108 1.75 -12.22 -7.14
CA THR A 108 2.22 -12.49 -8.50
C THR A 108 1.32 -11.86 -9.56
N ASP A 109 0.02 -11.76 -9.29
CA ASP A 109 -0.96 -11.16 -10.20
C ASP A 109 -1.14 -9.65 -9.97
N MET A 110 -0.58 -9.12 -8.88
CA MET A 110 -0.70 -7.72 -8.52
C MET A 110 0.26 -6.85 -9.34
N PRO A 111 -0.24 -5.94 -10.21
CA PRO A 111 0.62 -5.02 -10.94
C PRO A 111 1.20 -3.95 -10.01
N PHE A 112 2.23 -3.26 -10.48
CA PHE A 112 2.62 -2.00 -9.86
C PHE A 112 1.44 -1.01 -9.93
N CYS A 113 1.01 -0.53 -8.78
CA CYS A 113 -0.22 0.23 -8.66
C CYS A 113 -0.13 1.27 -7.55
N THR A 114 -1.06 2.21 -7.60
CA THR A 114 -1.28 3.21 -6.56
C THR A 114 -2.67 3.03 -6.01
N VAL A 115 -2.81 2.99 -4.69
CA VAL A 115 -4.10 3.01 -4.02
C VAL A 115 -4.27 4.35 -3.32
N ARG A 116 -5.40 5.01 -3.56
CA ARG A 116 -5.77 6.29 -2.95
C ARG A 116 -6.92 6.08 -1.98
N PHE A 117 -6.68 6.44 -0.72
CA PHE A 117 -7.66 6.44 0.36
C PHE A 117 -8.10 7.86 0.67
N ARG A 118 -9.41 8.08 0.74
CA ARG A 118 -10.00 9.35 1.19
C ARG A 118 -10.66 9.15 2.54
N GLU A 119 -10.52 10.12 3.42
CA GLU A 119 -11.09 10.09 4.78
C GLU A 119 -12.63 9.90 4.77
N ASP A 120 -13.32 10.44 3.77
CA ASP A 120 -14.77 10.38 3.61
C ASP A 120 -15.28 9.20 2.77
N ALA A 121 -14.37 8.38 2.22
CA ALA A 121 -14.71 7.27 1.32
C ALA A 121 -13.71 6.10 1.45
N VAL A 122 -13.32 5.77 2.68
CA VAL A 122 -12.31 4.71 2.94
C VAL A 122 -12.75 3.33 2.47
N GLU A 123 -14.06 3.11 2.34
CA GLU A 123 -14.61 1.83 1.91
C GLU A 123 -14.44 1.57 0.40
N GLU A 124 -14.27 2.65 -0.37
CA GLU A 124 -14.11 2.66 -1.83
C GLU A 124 -12.77 3.33 -2.21
N PRO A 125 -11.62 2.73 -1.86
CA PRO A 125 -10.34 3.26 -2.28
C PRO A 125 -10.22 3.20 -3.80
N VAL A 126 -9.55 4.19 -4.40
CA VAL A 126 -9.32 4.20 -5.86
C VAL A 126 -8.01 3.49 -6.14
N LEU A 127 -8.03 2.46 -6.98
CA LEU A 127 -6.83 1.78 -7.46
C LEU A 127 -6.51 2.23 -8.88
N GLU A 128 -5.28 2.68 -9.08
CA GLU A 128 -4.72 3.07 -10.38
C GLU A 128 -3.60 2.09 -10.72
N VAL A 129 -3.86 1.22 -11.70
CA VAL A 129 -2.83 0.34 -12.27
C VAL A 129 -1.93 1.16 -13.17
N ARG A 130 -0.62 1.07 -12.98
CA ARG A 130 0.32 1.67 -13.93
C ARG A 130 0.30 0.84 -15.21
N PRO A 131 0.15 1.46 -16.40
CA PRO A 131 0.38 0.73 -17.64
C PRO A 131 1.82 0.20 -17.63
N GLU A 132 1.99 -1.06 -18.03
CA GLU A 132 3.33 -1.63 -18.24
C GLU A 132 4.11 -0.66 -19.11
N ALA A 133 5.27 -0.21 -18.64
CA ALA A 133 6.18 0.55 -19.50
C ALA A 133 6.49 -0.38 -20.68
N ASN A 134 5.99 -0.04 -21.87
CA ASN A 134 6.18 -0.83 -23.09
C ASN A 134 7.63 -1.31 -23.17
N GLN A 135 7.78 -2.64 -23.30
CA GLN A 135 9.05 -3.36 -23.49
C GLN A 135 9.91 -2.75 -24.61
#